data_AF-A0A9X2ZY70-F1
#
_entry.id   AF-A0A9X2ZY70-F1
#
_cell.length_a   1.000
_cell.length_b   1.000
_cell.length_c   1.000
_cell.angle_alpha   90.00
_cell.angle_beta   90.00
_cell.angle_gamma   90.00
#
_symmetry.space_group_name_H-M   'P 1'
#
loop_
_entity.id
_entity.type
_entity.pdbx_description
1 polymer ?
#
loop_
_entity_poly.entity_id
_entity_poly.type
_entity_poly.pdbx_seq_one_letter_code
_entity_poly.pdbx_strand_id
1 'polypeptide(L)'
;MSRGTQGRKQPLHRPIVVVRSLRGPHGTDLGPVQKAVVQACRGLPQMTDPLEVELTLSSAVPPGVADEKFWVELIDHAVALPSRRNLALLRAMAVLLTGRSGEWAVAFAPPVVDSLAVRGSWICDRSLDAGYLALLCTYAHGSDEHAMVFLIDEVAGGVIRNAFVTRDVDVARERMGALEEINPAAAHWMLAKSYSRLDRRPGLTVDPEVHRTRLLANRRIALAFG
;
A
#
# COMPACT_ATOMS: atom_id res chain seq x y z
N MET A 1 -61.23 30.21 -2.43
CA MET A 1 -59.76 30.32 -2.50
C MET A 1 -59.15 29.00 -2.02
N SER A 2 -58.91 28.06 -2.93
CA SER A 2 -58.41 26.72 -2.62
C SER A 2 -56.88 26.69 -2.77
N ARG A 3 -56.15 26.41 -1.70
CA ARG A 3 -54.69 26.17 -1.74
C ARG A 3 -54.45 24.68 -1.98
N GLY A 4 -53.98 24.36 -3.18
CA GLY A 4 -53.54 23.02 -3.57
C GLY A 4 -52.23 22.64 -2.87
N THR A 5 -52.23 21.45 -2.29
CA THR A 5 -51.09 20.78 -1.67
C THR A 5 -50.10 20.31 -2.75
N GLN A 6 -48.88 20.86 -2.74
CA GLN A 6 -47.77 20.38 -3.57
C GLN A 6 -47.25 19.05 -3.04
N GLY A 7 -47.47 17.97 -3.79
CA GLY A 7 -46.87 16.66 -3.57
C GLY A 7 -45.36 16.71 -3.79
N ARG A 8 -44.58 16.41 -2.76
CA ARG A 8 -43.13 16.20 -2.81
C ARG A 8 -42.84 14.94 -3.63
N LYS A 9 -42.29 15.09 -4.84
CA LYS A 9 -41.77 13.98 -5.65
C LYS A 9 -40.55 13.36 -4.95
N GLN A 10 -40.68 12.12 -4.49
CA GLN A 10 -39.55 11.32 -4.02
C GLN A 10 -38.62 11.02 -5.21
N PRO A 11 -37.29 11.17 -5.08
CA PRO A 11 -36.37 10.77 -6.13
C PRO A 11 -36.38 9.24 -6.26
N LEU A 12 -36.58 8.77 -7.49
CA LEU A 12 -36.50 7.35 -7.85
C LEU A 12 -35.13 6.80 -7.41
N HIS A 13 -35.15 5.91 -6.43
CA HIS A 13 -34.03 5.06 -6.06
C HIS A 13 -33.62 4.26 -7.30
N ARG A 14 -32.48 4.61 -7.90
CA ARG A 14 -31.83 3.70 -8.85
C ARG A 14 -31.44 2.45 -8.07
N PRO A 15 -31.83 1.25 -8.51
CA PRO A 15 -31.37 0.04 -7.85
C PRO A 15 -29.86 -0.04 -8.01
N ILE A 16 -29.15 -0.08 -6.88
CA ILE A 16 -27.76 -0.51 -6.84
C ILE A 16 -27.77 -1.94 -7.37
N VAL A 17 -27.18 -2.14 -8.54
CA VAL A 17 -26.94 -3.48 -9.08
C VAL A 17 -25.87 -4.10 -8.20
N VAL A 18 -26.31 -4.82 -7.16
CA VAL A 18 -25.47 -5.75 -6.44
C VAL A 18 -25.18 -6.89 -7.41
N VAL A 19 -24.01 -6.87 -8.04
CA VAL A 19 -23.48 -8.05 -8.71
C VAL A 19 -23.29 -9.09 -7.60
N ARG A 20 -24.30 -9.93 -7.40
CA ARG A 20 -24.15 -11.17 -6.65
C ARG A 20 -22.99 -11.90 -7.31
N SER A 21 -21.93 -12.15 -6.53
CA SER A 21 -20.85 -13.07 -6.89
C SER A 21 -21.39 -14.20 -7.75
N LEU A 22 -20.88 -14.33 -8.97
CA LEU A 22 -21.18 -15.43 -9.89
C LEU A 22 -20.68 -16.79 -9.34
N ARG A 23 -19.98 -16.80 -8.21
CA ARG A 23 -19.52 -18.00 -7.50
C ARG A 23 -20.33 -18.14 -6.21
N GLY A 24 -20.88 -19.33 -6.00
CA GLY A 24 -21.79 -19.65 -4.89
C GLY A 24 -21.21 -19.45 -3.47
N PRO A 25 -21.88 -19.98 -2.44
CA PRO A 25 -21.59 -19.68 -1.02
C PRO A 25 -20.20 -20.12 -0.50
N HIS A 26 -19.37 -20.70 -1.37
CA HIS A 26 -18.03 -21.21 -1.03
C HIS A 26 -16.91 -20.19 -1.32
N GLY A 27 -17.22 -19.05 -1.94
CA GLY A 27 -16.23 -18.07 -2.34
C GLY A 27 -15.29 -18.56 -3.45
N THR A 28 -14.33 -17.72 -3.83
CA THR A 28 -13.28 -18.12 -4.79
C THR A 28 -12.32 -19.08 -4.10
N ASP A 29 -12.10 -20.25 -4.72
CA ASP A 29 -11.08 -21.21 -4.29
C ASP A 29 -9.70 -20.57 -4.40
N LEU A 30 -9.09 -20.31 -3.24
CA LEU A 30 -7.77 -19.72 -3.16
C LEU A 30 -6.68 -20.73 -3.50
N GLY A 31 -5.72 -20.29 -4.31
CA GLY A 31 -4.46 -20.97 -4.52
C GLY A 31 -3.62 -21.04 -3.24
N PRO A 32 -2.55 -21.86 -3.22
CA PRO A 32 -1.71 -22.07 -2.04
C PRO A 32 -1.08 -20.76 -1.54
N VAL A 33 -0.67 -19.87 -2.46
CA VAL A 33 -0.06 -18.58 -2.11
C VAL A 33 -1.07 -17.64 -1.45
N GLN A 34 -2.28 -17.50 -2.01
CA GLN A 34 -3.32 -16.67 -1.41
C GLN A 34 -3.74 -17.19 -0.03
N LYS A 35 -3.83 -18.52 0.13
CA LYS A 35 -4.07 -19.14 1.44
C LYS A 35 -2.98 -18.78 2.43
N ALA A 36 -1.71 -18.80 2.03
CA ALA A 36 -0.61 -18.39 2.88
C ALA A 36 -0.73 -16.91 3.30
N VAL A 37 -1.12 -16.00 2.40
CA VAL A 37 -1.39 -14.59 2.73
C VAL A 37 -2.50 -14.45 3.76
N VAL A 38 -3.64 -15.12 3.55
CA VAL A 38 -4.76 -15.10 4.51
C VAL A 38 -4.32 -15.61 5.89
N GLN A 39 -3.51 -16.67 5.93
CA GLN A 39 -3.00 -17.23 7.19
C GLN A 39 -2.01 -16.30 7.89
N ALA A 40 -1.07 -15.68 7.15
CA ALA A 40 -0.15 -14.70 7.70
C ALA A 40 -0.89 -13.48 8.28
N CYS A 41 -1.99 -13.09 7.65
CA CYS A 41 -2.83 -11.97 8.07
C CYS A 41 -3.88 -12.31 9.15
N ARG A 42 -3.82 -13.49 9.77
CA ARG A 42 -4.82 -13.93 10.77
C ARG A 42 -4.92 -13.02 12.01
N GLY A 43 -3.85 -12.29 12.32
CA GLY A 43 -3.72 -11.38 13.46
C GLY A 43 -4.16 -9.94 13.19
N LEU A 44 -4.49 -9.59 11.95
CA LEU A 44 -4.93 -8.23 11.59
C LEU A 44 -6.08 -7.70 12.47
N PRO A 45 -7.10 -8.50 12.86
CA PRO A 45 -8.20 -7.99 13.67
C PRO A 45 -7.82 -7.49 15.07
N GLN A 46 -6.65 -7.88 15.57
CA GLN A 46 -6.13 -7.51 16.89
C GLN A 46 -5.15 -6.34 16.81
N MET A 47 -4.66 -6.00 15.61
CA MET A 47 -3.73 -4.92 15.40
C MET A 47 -4.46 -3.58 15.46
N THR A 48 -3.91 -2.65 16.25
CA THR A 48 -4.39 -1.28 16.37
C THR A 48 -3.50 -0.30 15.63
N ASP A 49 -2.23 -0.66 15.45
CA ASP A 49 -1.26 0.16 14.75
C ASP A 49 -1.44 0.05 13.22
N PRO A 50 -1.70 1.17 12.52
CA PRO A 50 -1.80 1.19 11.06
C PRO A 50 -0.52 0.69 10.36
N LEU A 51 0.66 1.03 10.90
CA LEU A 51 1.92 0.66 10.26
C LEU A 51 2.15 -0.86 10.32
N GLU A 52 1.91 -1.48 11.48
CA GLU A 52 1.95 -2.95 11.64
C GLU A 52 0.95 -3.67 10.74
N VAL A 53 -0.27 -3.14 10.57
CA VAL A 53 -1.26 -3.71 9.63
C VAL A 53 -0.71 -3.74 8.22
N GLU A 54 -0.10 -2.64 7.79
CA GLU A 54 0.47 -2.50 6.45
C GLU A 54 1.67 -3.41 6.23
N LEU A 55 2.61 -3.42 7.17
CA LEU A 55 3.79 -4.28 7.13
C LEU A 55 3.40 -5.76 7.13
N THR A 56 2.37 -6.13 7.88
CA THR A 56 1.87 -7.52 7.94
C THR A 56 1.36 -7.97 6.57
N LEU A 57 0.50 -7.18 5.92
CA LEU A 57 -0.01 -7.55 4.59
C LEU A 57 1.11 -7.52 3.54
N SER A 58 1.94 -6.49 3.54
CA SER A 58 3.01 -6.34 2.55
C SER A 58 4.08 -7.44 2.66
N SER A 59 4.45 -7.84 3.88
CA SER A 59 5.42 -8.92 4.11
C SER A 59 4.86 -10.31 3.82
N ALA A 60 3.54 -10.47 3.89
CA ALA A 60 2.89 -11.75 3.61
C ALA A 60 2.92 -12.12 2.11
N VAL A 61 3.09 -11.13 1.23
CA VAL A 61 2.95 -11.28 -0.22
C VAL A 61 4.31 -11.62 -0.83
N PRO A 62 4.45 -12.79 -1.49
CA PRO A 62 5.70 -13.15 -2.13
C PRO A 62 6.05 -12.21 -3.30
N PRO A 63 7.34 -12.11 -3.68
CA PRO A 63 7.74 -11.35 -4.85
C PRO A 63 7.17 -11.97 -6.14
N GLY A 64 6.69 -11.12 -7.06
CA GLY A 64 6.34 -11.51 -8.43
C GLY A 64 5.03 -12.26 -8.62
N VAL A 65 4.22 -12.46 -7.58
CA VAL A 65 2.95 -13.22 -7.67
C VAL A 65 1.68 -12.37 -7.55
N ALA A 66 1.81 -11.11 -7.14
CA ALA A 66 0.70 -10.25 -6.78
C ALA A 66 0.22 -9.37 -7.94
N ASP A 67 -0.19 -10.01 -9.03
CA ASP A 67 -0.84 -9.33 -10.15
C ASP A 67 -2.29 -8.94 -9.83
N GLU A 68 -2.96 -8.29 -10.78
CA GLU A 68 -4.36 -7.87 -10.57
C GLU A 68 -5.28 -9.05 -10.28
N LYS A 69 -5.11 -10.17 -10.98
CA LYS A 69 -5.93 -11.38 -10.79
C LYS A 69 -5.77 -11.93 -9.36
N PHE A 70 -4.53 -11.98 -8.86
CA PHE A 70 -4.23 -12.41 -7.50
C PHE A 70 -5.05 -11.62 -6.46
N TRP A 71 -5.07 -10.29 -6.59
CA TRP A 71 -5.79 -9.41 -5.67
C TRP A 71 -7.30 -9.55 -5.80
N VAL A 72 -7.81 -9.62 -7.02
CA VAL A 72 -9.24 -9.83 -7.31
C VAL A 72 -9.76 -11.09 -6.64
N GLU A 73 -9.07 -12.21 -6.82
CA GLU A 73 -9.46 -13.49 -6.23
C GLU A 73 -9.44 -13.46 -4.70
N LEU A 74 -8.47 -12.74 -4.11
CA LEU A 74 -8.37 -12.57 -2.65
C LEU A 74 -9.49 -11.69 -2.09
N ILE A 75 -9.85 -10.61 -2.79
CA ILE A 75 -10.98 -9.73 -2.47
C ILE A 75 -12.29 -10.51 -2.56
N ASP A 76 -12.53 -11.21 -3.68
CA ASP A 76 -13.74 -12.02 -3.90
C ASP A 76 -13.92 -13.08 -2.82
N HIS A 77 -12.83 -13.77 -2.44
CA HIS A 77 -12.85 -14.73 -1.35
C HIS A 77 -13.26 -14.08 -0.02
N ALA A 78 -12.64 -12.95 0.33
CA ALA A 78 -12.91 -12.27 1.59
C ALA A 78 -14.35 -11.72 1.67
N VAL A 79 -14.91 -11.27 0.54
CA VAL A 79 -16.30 -10.81 0.42
C VAL A 79 -17.29 -11.98 0.55
N ALA A 80 -17.00 -13.11 -0.07
CA ALA A 80 -17.87 -14.28 -0.04
C ALA A 80 -17.95 -14.96 1.33
N LEU A 81 -16.90 -14.84 2.15
CA LEU A 81 -16.81 -15.43 3.49
C LEU A 81 -16.71 -14.34 4.57
N PRO A 82 -17.80 -13.61 4.87
CA PRO A 82 -17.75 -12.49 5.80
C PRO A 82 -17.34 -12.95 7.20
N SER A 83 -16.25 -12.40 7.71
CA SER A 83 -15.75 -12.63 9.06
C SER A 83 -14.96 -11.41 9.53
N ARG A 84 -14.72 -11.28 10.85
CA ARG A 84 -13.87 -10.21 11.39
C ARG A 84 -12.47 -10.21 10.76
N ARG A 85 -11.93 -11.40 10.46
CA ARG A 85 -10.63 -11.58 9.78
C ARG A 85 -10.65 -11.07 8.35
N ASN A 86 -11.64 -11.51 7.58
CA ASN A 86 -11.76 -11.11 6.17
C ASN A 86 -12.08 -9.63 6.02
N LEU A 87 -12.86 -9.05 6.93
CA LEU A 87 -13.08 -7.61 6.97
C LEU A 87 -11.79 -6.83 7.27
N ALA A 88 -10.97 -7.29 8.23
CA ALA A 88 -9.69 -6.66 8.53
C ALA A 88 -8.71 -6.76 7.35
N LEU A 89 -8.66 -7.91 6.67
CA LEU A 89 -7.87 -8.09 5.46
C LEU A 89 -8.34 -7.19 4.32
N LEU A 90 -9.66 -7.11 4.06
CA LEU A 90 -10.24 -6.22 3.06
C LEU A 90 -9.90 -4.75 3.35
N ARG A 91 -9.97 -4.32 4.61
CA ARG A 91 -9.57 -2.96 5.00
C ARG A 91 -8.08 -2.71 4.79
N ALA A 92 -7.22 -3.67 5.13
CA ALA A 92 -5.79 -3.56 4.86
C ALA A 92 -5.50 -3.44 3.35
N MET A 93 -6.19 -4.23 2.52
CA MET A 93 -6.11 -4.14 1.06
C MET A 93 -6.64 -2.80 0.53
N ALA A 94 -7.76 -2.31 1.07
CA ALA A 94 -8.35 -1.02 0.69
C ALA A 94 -7.40 0.17 0.96
N VAL A 95 -6.53 0.03 1.97
CA VAL A 95 -5.52 1.03 2.33
C VAL A 95 -4.25 0.90 1.47
N LEU A 96 -3.76 -0.32 1.23
CA LEU A 96 -2.47 -0.56 0.59
C LEU A 96 -2.50 -0.68 -0.92
N LEU A 97 -3.58 -1.19 -1.49
CA LEU A 97 -3.63 -1.45 -2.93
C LEU A 97 -3.92 -0.17 -3.70
N THR A 98 -3.23 0.00 -4.81
CA THR A 98 -3.38 1.13 -5.73
C THR A 98 -4.11 0.69 -7.01
N GLY A 99 -4.76 1.62 -7.71
CA GLY A 99 -5.48 1.32 -8.94
C GLY A 99 -6.75 0.48 -8.72
N ARG A 100 -7.16 -0.28 -9.74
CA ARG A 100 -8.47 -0.98 -9.76
C ARG A 100 -8.70 -1.92 -8.58
N SER A 101 -7.69 -2.70 -8.18
CA SER A 101 -7.83 -3.61 -7.03
C SER A 101 -8.03 -2.85 -5.71
N GLY A 102 -7.41 -1.69 -5.57
CA GLY A 102 -7.62 -0.80 -4.42
C GLY A 102 -9.03 -0.21 -4.39
N GLU A 103 -9.47 0.36 -5.51
CA GLU A 103 -10.84 0.89 -5.69
C GLU A 103 -11.89 -0.17 -5.35
N TRP A 104 -11.66 -1.41 -5.78
CA TRP A 104 -12.57 -2.51 -5.52
C TRP A 104 -12.59 -2.93 -4.05
N ALA A 105 -11.43 -3.03 -3.40
CA ALA A 105 -11.36 -3.31 -1.97
C ALA A 105 -12.07 -2.21 -1.14
N VAL A 106 -11.88 -0.94 -1.51
CA VAL A 106 -12.55 0.22 -0.89
C VAL A 106 -14.06 0.13 -1.02
N ALA A 107 -14.58 -0.31 -2.17
CA ALA A 107 -16.03 -0.44 -2.39
C ALA A 107 -16.71 -1.43 -1.43
N PHE A 108 -16.00 -2.47 -0.99
CA PHE A 108 -16.55 -3.46 -0.04
C PHE A 108 -16.21 -3.17 1.41
N ALA A 109 -15.04 -2.60 1.68
CA ALA A 109 -14.56 -2.35 3.03
C ALA A 109 -13.82 -1.00 3.06
N PRO A 110 -14.57 0.12 3.08
CA PRO A 110 -13.94 1.43 3.16
C PRO A 110 -13.06 1.52 4.42
N PRO A 111 -11.87 2.14 4.31
CA PRO A 111 -11.00 2.34 5.46
C PRO A 111 -11.73 3.19 6.50
N VAL A 112 -11.54 2.85 7.78
CA VAL A 112 -12.21 3.55 8.90
C VAL A 112 -11.67 4.98 9.05
N VAL A 113 -10.36 5.13 8.93
CA VAL A 113 -9.63 6.41 8.86
C VAL A 113 -8.40 6.15 7.99
N ASP A 114 -8.14 7.03 7.02
CA ASP A 114 -6.82 7.12 6.41
C ASP A 114 -6.23 8.51 6.70
N SER A 115 -5.26 8.54 7.62
CA SER A 115 -4.58 9.75 8.08
C SER A 115 -3.13 9.82 7.62
N LEU A 116 -2.71 8.94 6.69
CA LEU A 116 -1.32 8.89 6.26
C LEU A 116 -0.95 10.20 5.53
N ALA A 117 0.07 10.88 6.03
CA ALA A 117 0.58 12.11 5.43
C ALA A 117 2.11 12.03 5.29
N VAL A 118 2.63 12.61 4.20
CA VAL A 118 4.08 12.82 4.03
C VAL A 118 4.53 13.96 4.95
N ARG A 119 5.62 13.75 5.68
CA ARG A 119 6.17 14.73 6.64
C ARG A 119 7.44 15.40 6.15
N GLY A 120 8.35 14.63 5.55
CA GLY A 120 9.59 15.17 5.00
C GLY A 120 10.31 14.18 4.10
N SER A 121 11.30 14.68 3.36
CA SER A 121 12.10 13.86 2.46
C SER A 121 13.52 14.39 2.37
N TRP A 122 14.50 13.49 2.43
CA TRP A 122 15.92 13.83 2.41
C TRP A 122 16.71 12.84 1.58
N ILE A 123 17.80 13.32 0.99
CA ILE A 123 18.78 12.46 0.32
C ILE A 123 20.13 12.54 1.04
N CYS A 124 20.84 11.43 1.03
CA CYS A 124 22.29 11.40 1.20
C CYS A 124 22.88 10.93 -0.12
N ASP A 125 23.44 11.87 -0.89
CA ASP A 125 24.02 11.59 -2.18
C ASP A 125 25.48 11.15 -2.01
N ARG A 126 25.75 9.88 -2.29
CA ARG A 126 27.08 9.29 -2.34
C ARG A 126 27.33 8.69 -3.73
N SER A 127 26.65 9.20 -4.75
CA SER A 127 26.68 8.65 -6.11
C SER A 127 28.08 8.75 -6.72
N LEU A 128 28.80 9.84 -6.44
CA LEU A 128 30.18 10.03 -6.91
C LEU A 128 31.20 9.18 -6.15
N ASP A 129 31.01 9.00 -4.84
CA ASP A 129 31.99 8.35 -3.97
C ASP A 129 31.80 6.83 -3.89
N ALA A 130 30.55 6.37 -3.95
CA ALA A 130 30.18 4.99 -3.64
C ALA A 130 29.07 4.43 -4.55
N GLY A 131 28.62 5.20 -5.55
CA GLY A 131 27.67 4.73 -6.57
C GLY A 131 26.23 4.57 -6.08
N TYR A 132 25.88 5.10 -4.91
CA TYR A 132 24.54 5.01 -4.36
C TYR A 132 23.99 6.37 -3.91
N LEU A 133 22.67 6.47 -3.96
CA LEU A 133 21.89 7.53 -3.33
C LEU A 133 20.99 6.89 -2.28
N ALA A 134 21.07 7.38 -1.05
CA ALA A 134 20.13 6.98 -0.01
C ALA A 134 19.00 8.02 0.08
N LEU A 135 17.75 7.56 0.01
CA LEU A 135 16.56 8.39 0.11
C LEU A 135 15.79 8.03 1.38
N LEU A 136 15.48 9.04 2.20
CA LEU A 136 14.66 8.90 3.41
C LEU A 136 13.40 9.72 3.23
N CYS A 137 12.25 9.08 3.42
CA CYS A 137 10.96 9.75 3.47
C CYS A 137 10.29 9.45 4.80
N THR A 138 9.75 10.47 5.45
CA THR A 138 8.96 10.28 6.68
C THR A 138 7.48 10.47 6.43
N TYR A 139 6.69 9.70 7.18
CA TYR A 139 5.25 9.64 7.06
C TYR A 139 4.62 9.54 8.44
N ALA A 140 3.42 10.10 8.60
CA ALA A 140 2.70 10.04 9.86
C ALA A 140 1.30 9.48 9.72
N HIS A 141 0.91 8.62 10.66
CA HIS A 141 -0.48 8.30 10.97
C HIS A 141 -0.90 9.10 12.20
N GLY A 142 -1.55 10.25 11.99
CA GLY A 142 -1.86 11.16 13.10
C GLY A 142 -0.57 11.69 13.77
N SER A 143 -0.35 11.31 15.03
CA SER A 143 0.84 11.66 15.81
C SER A 143 2.01 10.70 15.64
N ASP A 144 1.78 9.49 15.12
CA ASP A 144 2.80 8.46 15.03
C ASP A 144 3.56 8.59 13.71
N GLU A 145 4.87 8.85 13.79
CA GLU A 145 5.75 9.01 12.64
C GLU A 145 6.59 7.76 12.39
N HIS A 146 6.90 7.49 11.12
CA HIS A 146 7.84 6.47 10.69
C HIS A 146 8.63 6.95 9.47
N ALA A 147 9.82 6.39 9.29
CA ALA A 147 10.66 6.61 8.12
C ALA A 147 10.66 5.36 7.23
N MET A 148 10.64 5.57 5.92
CA MET A 148 11.10 4.59 4.95
C MET A 148 12.44 5.07 4.38
N VAL A 149 13.42 4.18 4.37
CA VAL A 149 14.76 4.44 3.83
C VAL A 149 14.99 3.52 2.65
N PHE A 150 15.50 4.07 1.56
CA PHE A 150 15.73 3.38 0.30
C PHE A 150 17.18 3.60 -0.13
N LEU A 151 17.86 2.53 -0.49
CA LEU A 151 19.19 2.57 -1.09
C LEU A 151 19.05 2.38 -2.60
N ILE A 152 19.34 3.42 -3.36
CA ILE A 152 19.23 3.46 -4.81
C ILE A 152 20.64 3.35 -5.39
N ASP A 153 20.86 2.30 -6.19
CA ASP A 153 22.12 2.06 -6.88
C ASP A 153 22.12 2.80 -8.22
N GLU A 154 22.80 3.94 -8.24
CA GLU A 154 22.88 4.83 -9.42
C GLU A 154 23.78 4.22 -10.51
N VAL A 155 24.77 3.39 -10.15
CA VAL A 155 25.64 2.69 -11.12
C VAL A 155 24.83 1.66 -11.92
N ALA A 156 23.90 0.95 -11.28
CA ALA A 156 22.97 0.05 -11.95
C ALA A 156 21.79 0.77 -12.63
N GLY A 157 21.89 2.09 -12.80
CA GLY A 157 20.90 2.93 -13.46
C GLY A 157 19.75 3.31 -12.54
N GLY A 158 20.00 3.48 -11.25
CA GLY A 158 19.09 3.98 -10.22
C GLY A 158 17.99 3.00 -9.84
N VAL A 159 18.36 1.76 -9.52
CA VAL A 159 17.46 0.70 -9.03
C VAL A 159 17.51 0.63 -7.50
N ILE A 160 16.38 0.28 -6.88
CA ILE A 160 16.34 0.09 -5.42
C ILE A 160 17.02 -1.24 -5.08
N ARG A 161 18.10 -1.19 -4.30
CA ARG A 161 18.83 -2.37 -3.80
C ARG A 161 18.39 -2.81 -2.43
N ASN A 162 18.06 -1.85 -1.57
CA ASN A 162 17.59 -2.08 -0.23
C ASN A 162 16.49 -1.08 0.11
N ALA A 163 15.55 -1.49 0.95
CA ALA A 163 14.53 -0.63 1.50
C ALA A 163 14.17 -1.15 2.88
N PHE A 164 13.97 -0.28 3.87
CA PHE A 164 13.46 -0.70 5.17
C PHE A 164 12.59 0.39 5.80
N VAL A 165 11.83 0.00 6.83
CA VAL A 165 10.94 0.88 7.58
C VAL A 165 11.37 0.92 9.03
N THR A 166 11.32 2.10 9.66
CA THR A 166 11.63 2.27 11.08
C THR A 166 10.77 3.35 11.72
N ARG A 167 10.49 3.17 13.02
CA ARG A 167 9.87 4.18 13.88
C ARG A 167 10.89 5.12 14.51
N ASP A 168 12.15 4.72 14.56
CA ASP A 168 13.25 5.52 15.10
C ASP A 168 13.73 6.52 14.03
N VAL A 169 12.90 7.51 13.71
CA VAL A 169 13.14 8.49 12.64
C VAL A 169 14.44 9.26 12.86
N ASP A 170 14.67 9.74 14.08
CA ASP A 170 15.89 10.49 14.41
C ASP A 170 17.15 9.64 14.24
N VAL A 171 17.11 8.39 14.73
CA VAL A 171 18.22 7.43 14.55
C VAL A 171 18.47 7.15 13.07
N ALA A 172 17.41 7.02 12.26
CA ALA A 172 17.55 6.83 10.82
C ALA A 172 18.23 8.04 10.16
N ARG A 173 17.84 9.26 10.54
CA ARG A 173 18.43 10.49 10.03
C ARG A 173 19.89 10.63 10.43
N GLU A 174 20.22 10.41 11.70
CA GLU A 174 21.59 10.45 12.21
C GLU A 174 22.50 9.45 11.50
N ARG A 175 22.01 8.22 11.25
CA ARG A 175 22.80 7.17 10.59
C ARG A 175 23.04 7.42 9.10
N MET A 176 22.22 8.24 8.45
CA MET A 176 22.39 8.55 7.02
C MET A 176 23.46 9.61 6.75
N GLY A 177 23.98 10.28 7.77
CA GLY A 177 25.04 11.27 7.63
C GLY A 177 24.51 12.61 7.11
N ALA A 178 25.23 13.23 6.17
CA ALA A 178 24.88 14.54 5.64
C ALA A 178 23.61 14.44 4.76
N LEU A 179 22.48 14.86 5.32
CA LEU A 179 21.19 14.87 4.66
C LEU A 179 20.89 16.23 4.00
N GLU A 180 20.52 16.20 2.73
CA GLU A 180 19.94 17.33 2.02
C GLU A 180 18.42 17.14 1.97
N GLU A 181 17.67 18.15 2.42
CA GLU A 181 16.22 18.13 2.32
C GLU A 181 15.79 18.35 0.86
N ILE A 182 14.84 17.55 0.40
CA ILE A 182 14.30 17.64 -0.95
C ILE A 182 12.79 17.74 -0.93
N ASN A 183 12.23 18.27 -2.02
CA ASN A 183 10.79 18.34 -2.18
C ASN A 183 10.17 16.91 -2.15
N PRO A 184 9.11 16.67 -1.35
CA PRO A 184 8.45 15.37 -1.29
C PRO A 184 8.01 14.81 -2.64
N ALA A 185 7.48 15.62 -3.55
CA ALA A 185 7.07 15.16 -4.88
C ALA A 185 8.28 14.67 -5.70
N ALA A 186 9.44 15.33 -5.56
CA ALA A 186 10.68 14.89 -6.20
C ALA A 186 11.15 13.54 -5.64
N ALA A 187 11.12 13.37 -4.32
CA ALA A 187 11.45 12.11 -3.65
C ALA A 187 10.59 10.95 -4.14
N HIS A 188 9.28 11.13 -4.20
CA HIS A 188 8.36 10.09 -4.62
C HIS A 188 8.42 9.82 -6.13
N TRP A 189 8.77 10.83 -6.94
CA TRP A 189 9.08 10.62 -8.35
C TRP A 189 10.33 9.76 -8.54
N MET A 190 11.38 9.98 -7.74
CA MET A 190 12.57 9.13 -7.74
C MET A 190 12.21 7.69 -7.38
N LEU A 191 11.43 7.49 -6.30
CA LEU A 191 10.95 6.17 -5.90
C LEU A 191 10.15 5.47 -7.01
N ALA A 192 9.18 6.17 -7.61
CA ALA A 192 8.38 5.63 -8.70
C ALA A 192 9.24 5.19 -9.88
N LYS A 193 10.23 6.01 -10.26
CA LYS A 193 11.18 5.70 -11.33
C LYS A 193 12.04 4.49 -10.99
N SER A 194 12.55 4.40 -9.76
CA SER A 194 13.42 3.31 -9.32
C SER A 194 12.68 1.98 -9.20
N TYR A 195 11.43 1.97 -8.72
CA TYR A 195 10.57 0.77 -8.76
C TYR A 195 10.19 0.38 -10.18
N SER A 196 9.87 1.34 -11.06
CA SER A 196 9.60 1.05 -12.48
C SER A 196 10.79 0.38 -13.18
N ARG A 197 12.02 0.77 -12.82
CA ARG A 197 13.26 0.13 -13.32
C ARG A 197 13.44 -1.28 -12.78
N LEU A 198 13.12 -1.51 -11.51
CA LEU A 198 13.13 -2.84 -10.90
C LEU A 198 12.15 -3.78 -11.61
N ASP A 199 10.96 -3.30 -11.92
CA ASP A 199 9.89 -4.10 -12.57
C ASP A 199 10.25 -4.53 -13.99
N ARG A 200 11.03 -3.71 -14.70
CA ARG A 200 11.55 -4.04 -16.03
C ARG A 200 12.72 -5.02 -15.99
N ARG A 201 13.23 -5.36 -14.81
CA ARG A 201 14.42 -6.21 -14.62
C ARG A 201 14.20 -7.23 -13.49
N PRO A 202 13.27 -8.18 -13.65
CA PRO A 202 12.90 -9.14 -12.60
C PRO A 202 14.04 -10.10 -12.19
N GLY A 203 15.13 -10.18 -12.97
CA GLY A 203 16.32 -10.96 -12.65
C GLY A 203 17.35 -10.23 -11.77
N LEU A 204 17.11 -8.98 -11.38
CA LEU A 204 18.02 -8.26 -10.48
C LEU A 204 17.91 -8.77 -9.06
N THR A 205 19.04 -9.18 -8.49
CA THR A 205 19.14 -9.47 -7.06
C THR A 205 19.03 -8.16 -6.26
N VAL A 206 18.05 -8.13 -5.37
CA VAL A 206 17.80 -7.05 -4.41
C VAL A 206 17.62 -7.64 -3.02
N ASP A 207 17.76 -6.81 -1.98
CA ASP A 207 17.46 -7.22 -0.62
C ASP A 207 16.01 -7.69 -0.49
N PRO A 208 15.72 -8.82 0.20
CA PRO A 208 14.35 -9.29 0.43
C PRO A 208 13.41 -8.22 1.02
N GLU A 209 13.94 -7.26 1.77
CA GLU A 209 13.17 -6.19 2.38
C GLU A 209 12.56 -5.23 1.34
N VAL A 210 13.18 -5.09 0.15
CA VAL A 210 12.58 -4.37 -0.99
C VAL A 210 11.25 -4.99 -1.42
N HIS A 211 11.14 -6.31 -1.33
CA HIS A 211 9.89 -7.01 -1.63
C HIS A 211 8.90 -6.89 -0.48
N ARG A 212 9.34 -7.06 0.77
CA ARG A 212 8.48 -6.95 1.95
C ARG A 212 7.84 -5.59 2.11
N THR A 213 8.53 -4.52 1.72
CA THR A 213 8.06 -3.13 1.85
C THR A 213 7.38 -2.61 0.59
N ARG A 214 7.23 -3.44 -0.45
CA ARG A 214 6.80 -2.98 -1.79
C ARG A 214 5.39 -2.39 -1.81
N LEU A 215 4.41 -3.00 -1.13
CA LEU A 215 3.06 -2.43 -1.11
C LEU A 215 3.03 -1.11 -0.35
N LEU A 216 3.81 -0.98 0.73
CA LEU A 216 3.94 0.28 1.45
C LEU A 216 4.49 1.34 0.51
N ALA A 217 5.62 1.07 -0.15
CA ALA A 217 6.25 2.03 -1.05
C ALA A 217 5.32 2.47 -2.18
N ASN A 218 4.58 1.55 -2.80
CA ASN A 218 3.59 1.87 -3.83
C ASN A 218 2.48 2.78 -3.31
N ARG A 219 1.97 2.52 -2.10
CA ARG A 219 0.98 3.40 -1.46
C ARG A 219 1.55 4.79 -1.20
N ARG A 220 2.80 4.89 -0.73
CA ARG A 220 3.47 6.19 -0.48
C ARG A 220 3.69 6.97 -1.77
N ILE A 221 4.07 6.28 -2.85
CA ILE A 221 4.16 6.86 -4.19
C ILE A 221 2.79 7.42 -4.61
N ALA A 222 1.72 6.64 -4.50
CA ALA A 222 0.36 7.10 -4.84
C ALA A 222 -0.05 8.32 -4.00
N LEU A 223 0.20 8.29 -2.69
CA LEU A 223 -0.10 9.41 -1.78
C LEU A 223 0.54 10.74 -2.24
N ALA A 224 1.74 10.70 -2.81
CA ALA A 224 2.44 11.91 -3.26
C ALA A 224 1.93 12.46 -4.60
N PHE A 225 1.22 11.67 -5.39
CA PHE A 225 0.70 12.08 -6.71
C PHE A 225 -0.82 12.34 -6.72
N GLY A 226 -1.55 11.96 -5.66
CA GLY A 226 -3.00 12.08 -5.57
C GLY A 226 -3.75 11.01 -6.34
#